data_AF-A0A1F5ZKH6-F1
#
_entry.id   AF-A0A1F5ZKH6-F1
#
_cell.length_a   1.000
_cell.length_b   1.000
_cell.length_c   1.000
_cell.angle_alpha   90.00
_cell.angle_beta   90.00
_cell.angle_gamma   90.00
#
_symmetry.space_group_name_H-M   'P 1'
#
loop_
_entity.id
_entity.type
_entity.pdbx_description
1 polymer ?
#
loop_
_entity_poly.entity_id
_entity_poly.type
_entity_poly.pdbx_seq_one_letter_code
_entity_poly.pdbx_strand_id
1 'polypeptide(L)'
;MYTAIETFLNKKNRIQIIFSVLLWFLSIFSILVGVIKGGMPFWNDPARDLLLAVDNIRKLTLIGPPSGIPGIFYGPYWIWILSVPLLITRDPRFVVFFTLWIPYLILFPFIILKFKPFSHSLTRIGIISLFLVSYNQYGIFLWNPHLAPFLFLILFVVLFSMPFERKLRYFLGGLITGIIVTFHISFGLGILIAVSLYILTETLRTEFTGNRLLKDKLHKTAFKLILFVIGVIISFLPFLVFESRHGWMQGRAFFHAGSESLINNASVVSQKGLTGIQIIQTFLNVPQNLFSIHNNLFSIFFLIILISGVFIFHVHKTDKNIGHAHMLKFLSISLVIPMIIYLVSRNPVWEYHFIGFEMVIILISAIFLEKIKILRYIFIVWVIFLSFSSFIKTVDSLPGDPRLVSGLASKEDAVKVIKADAKNSSVVYFAYAPSLYTYDYDYLFKWLIPGKTFSILGATPIYLIIPKSSDAVTEDFINYRTPRGKYHTDKRWDLIDKTIILKRVKT
;
A
#
# COMPACT_ATOMS: atom_id res chain seq x y z
N MET A 1 -3.01 37.97 16.07
CA MET A 1 -2.65 37.33 14.78
C MET A 1 -1.30 37.84 14.27
N TYR A 2 -1.05 39.16 14.28
CA TYR A 2 0.26 39.75 13.92
C TYR A 2 1.43 39.26 14.79
N THR A 3 1.25 39.21 16.11
CA THR A 3 2.28 38.71 17.06
C THR A 3 2.61 37.23 16.87
N ALA A 4 1.62 36.38 16.55
CA ALA A 4 1.86 34.96 16.29
C ALA A 4 2.63 34.72 14.98
N ILE A 5 2.42 35.58 13.97
CA ILE A 5 3.15 35.55 12.70
C ILE A 5 4.59 36.05 12.92
N GLU A 6 4.82 37.08 13.73
CA GLU A 6 6.17 37.55 14.06
C GLU A 6 6.98 36.54 14.91
N THR A 7 6.36 35.88 15.89
CA THR A 7 7.04 34.81 16.64
C THR A 7 7.34 33.59 15.74
N PHE A 8 6.48 33.31 14.76
CA PHE A 8 6.71 32.30 13.73
C PHE A 8 7.81 32.70 12.74
N LEU A 9 8.01 34.01 12.52
CA LEU A 9 8.98 34.59 11.60
C LEU A 9 10.33 34.95 12.25
N ASN A 10 10.65 34.44 13.44
CA ASN A 10 11.99 34.56 14.01
C ASN A 10 13.03 33.88 13.06
N LYS A 11 14.24 34.45 12.90
CA LYS A 11 15.26 33.99 11.92
C LYS A 11 15.55 32.49 12.03
N LYS A 12 15.57 31.95 13.25
CA LYS A 12 15.74 30.52 13.55
C LYS A 12 14.59 29.65 12.99
N ASN A 13 13.35 30.14 13.06
CA ASN A 13 12.17 29.43 12.54
C ASN A 13 12.13 29.47 11.01
N ARG A 14 12.54 30.57 10.38
CA ARG A 14 12.65 30.68 8.91
C ARG A 14 13.63 29.67 8.32
N ILE A 15 14.84 29.56 8.91
CA ILE A 15 15.84 28.58 8.46
C ILE A 15 15.31 27.15 8.59
N GLN A 16 14.65 26.83 9.71
CA GLN A 16 14.05 25.52 9.90
C GLN A 16 12.96 25.21 8.88
N ILE A 17 12.10 26.18 8.55
CA ILE A 17 11.03 26.01 7.54
C ILE A 17 11.65 25.78 6.16
N ILE A 18 12.61 26.61 5.74
CA ILE A 18 13.29 26.47 4.44
C ILE A 18 13.96 25.09 4.35
N PHE A 19 14.68 24.70 5.40
CA PHE A 19 15.31 23.38 5.48
C PHE A 19 14.28 22.25 5.39
N SER A 20 13.13 22.38 6.06
CA SER A 20 12.05 21.38 6.01
C SER A 20 11.47 21.23 4.62
N VAL A 21 11.20 22.35 3.96
CA VAL A 21 10.65 22.39 2.60
C VAL A 21 11.64 21.80 1.61
N LEU A 22 12.92 22.15 1.74
CA LEU A 22 13.99 21.59 0.90
C LEU A 22 14.09 20.07 1.08
N LEU A 23 14.14 19.60 2.33
CA LEU A 23 14.27 18.17 2.60
C LEU A 23 13.05 17.39 2.09
N TRP A 24 11.83 17.92 2.32
CA TRP A 24 10.61 17.34 1.78
C TRP A 24 10.62 17.30 0.24
N PHE A 25 11.03 18.39 -0.42
CA PHE A 25 11.15 18.45 -1.87
C PHE A 25 12.14 17.40 -2.41
N LEU A 26 13.32 17.28 -1.79
CA LEU A 26 14.31 16.26 -2.14
C LEU A 26 13.74 14.85 -2.01
N SER A 27 12.94 14.59 -0.96
CA SER A 27 12.33 13.28 -0.72
C SER A 27 11.23 12.94 -1.74
N ILE A 28 10.41 13.90 -2.16
CA ILE A 28 9.30 13.63 -3.11
C ILE A 28 9.73 13.64 -4.57
N PHE A 29 10.90 14.22 -4.90
CA PHE A 29 11.34 14.41 -6.28
C PHE A 29 11.34 13.11 -7.10
N SER A 30 11.84 12.02 -6.52
CA SER A 30 11.85 10.70 -7.16
C SER A 30 10.45 10.18 -7.50
N ILE A 31 9.48 10.39 -6.60
CA ILE A 31 8.07 10.01 -6.78
C ILE A 31 7.45 10.82 -7.92
N LEU A 32 7.67 12.14 -7.94
CA LEU A 32 7.13 13.03 -8.96
C LEU A 32 7.63 12.64 -10.36
N VAL A 33 8.96 12.47 -10.49
CA VAL A 33 9.59 12.09 -11.76
C VAL A 33 9.07 10.73 -12.24
N GLY A 34 8.99 9.74 -11.34
CA GLY A 34 8.53 8.40 -11.67
C GLY A 34 7.13 8.37 -12.28
N VAL A 35 6.17 9.09 -11.70
CA VAL A 35 4.78 9.10 -12.20
C VAL A 35 4.63 9.98 -13.45
N ILE A 36 5.21 11.18 -13.48
CA ILE A 36 5.07 12.11 -14.61
C ILE A 36 5.64 11.48 -15.90
N LYS A 37 6.78 10.79 -15.79
CA LYS A 37 7.38 10.08 -16.92
C LYS A 37 6.68 8.77 -17.30
N GLY A 38 5.68 8.32 -16.54
CA GLY A 38 5.04 7.01 -16.74
C GLY A 38 5.95 5.82 -16.40
N GLY A 39 6.95 6.02 -15.54
CA GLY A 39 7.80 4.96 -14.97
C GLY A 39 7.11 4.15 -13.86
N MET A 40 5.79 4.32 -13.72
CA MET A 40 5.00 3.53 -12.78
C MET A 40 4.78 2.12 -13.31
N PRO A 41 4.83 1.09 -12.45
CA PRO A 41 4.50 -0.26 -12.88
C PRO A 41 3.04 -0.35 -13.30
N PHE A 42 2.81 -1.00 -14.45
CA PHE A 42 1.49 -1.14 -15.02
C PHE A 42 1.29 -2.58 -15.51
N TRP A 43 1.12 -3.50 -14.56
CA TRP A 43 0.91 -4.92 -14.81
C TRP A 43 -0.57 -5.32 -14.56
N ASN A 44 -0.81 -6.62 -14.52
CA ASN A 44 -2.13 -7.23 -14.40
C ASN A 44 -3.03 -6.62 -13.30
N ASP A 45 -2.56 -6.50 -12.06
CA ASP A 45 -3.37 -6.02 -10.93
C ASP A 45 -3.81 -4.55 -11.03
N PRO A 46 -2.91 -3.55 -11.17
CA PRO A 46 -3.33 -2.16 -11.30
C PRO A 46 -4.26 -1.95 -12.49
N ALA A 47 -4.02 -2.64 -13.60
CA ALA A 47 -4.85 -2.51 -14.79
C ALA A 47 -6.23 -3.17 -14.64
N ARG A 48 -6.29 -4.38 -14.04
CA ARG A 48 -7.55 -5.03 -13.65
C ARG A 48 -8.38 -4.11 -12.77
N ASP A 49 -7.76 -3.55 -11.73
CA ASP A 49 -8.46 -2.75 -10.74
C ASP A 49 -8.98 -1.45 -11.35
N LEU A 50 -8.23 -0.85 -12.27
CA LEU A 50 -8.69 0.30 -13.04
C LEU A 50 -9.84 -0.04 -14.00
N LEU A 51 -9.82 -1.20 -14.66
CA LEU A 51 -10.95 -1.66 -15.48
C LEU A 51 -12.21 -1.83 -14.64
N LEU A 52 -12.09 -2.50 -13.48
CA LEU A 52 -13.16 -2.65 -12.51
C LEU A 52 -13.66 -1.30 -12.01
N ALA A 53 -12.77 -0.33 -11.77
CA ALA A 53 -13.13 1.02 -11.36
C ALA A 53 -13.87 1.79 -12.47
N VAL A 54 -13.50 1.62 -13.75
CA VAL A 54 -14.26 2.18 -14.86
C VAL A 54 -15.67 1.59 -14.92
N ASP A 55 -15.81 0.29 -14.68
CA ASP A 55 -17.12 -0.36 -14.68
C ASP A 55 -17.94 0.02 -13.43
N ASN A 56 -17.28 0.25 -12.30
CA ASN A 56 -17.88 0.72 -11.05
C ASN A 56 -18.56 2.09 -11.17
N ILE A 57 -18.09 2.96 -12.08
CA ILE A 57 -18.76 4.24 -12.39
C ILE A 57 -20.19 4.01 -12.88
N ARG A 58 -20.46 2.90 -13.59
CA ARG A 58 -21.80 2.57 -14.11
C ARG A 58 -22.61 1.73 -13.12
N LYS A 59 -21.94 0.82 -12.41
CA LYS A 59 -22.57 -0.10 -11.47
C LYS A 59 -21.69 -0.27 -10.25
N LEU A 60 -22.11 0.32 -9.13
CA LEU A 60 -21.37 0.28 -7.88
C LEU A 60 -21.11 -1.18 -7.45
N THR A 61 -19.83 -1.53 -7.34
CA THR A 61 -19.39 -2.83 -6.82
C THR A 61 -19.52 -2.85 -5.30
N LEU A 62 -19.84 -4.03 -4.77
CA LEU A 62 -19.92 -4.29 -3.34
C LEU A 62 -18.73 -5.10 -2.82
N ILE A 63 -17.86 -5.55 -3.74
CA ILE A 63 -16.62 -6.28 -3.46
C ILE A 63 -15.47 -5.68 -4.26
N GLY A 64 -14.25 -5.89 -3.77
CA GLY A 64 -13.01 -5.42 -4.37
C GLY A 64 -12.31 -6.47 -5.23
N PRO A 65 -11.00 -6.30 -5.46
CA PRO A 65 -10.19 -7.29 -6.19
C PRO A 65 -10.13 -8.64 -5.45
N PRO A 66 -9.78 -9.74 -6.17
CA PRO A 66 -9.58 -11.04 -5.54
C PRO A 66 -8.46 -10.98 -4.50
N SER A 67 -8.63 -11.74 -3.43
CA SER A 67 -7.59 -11.96 -2.42
C SER A 67 -6.67 -13.13 -2.81
N GLY A 68 -5.67 -13.41 -1.98
CA GLY A 68 -4.85 -14.62 -2.13
C GLY A 68 -5.56 -15.92 -1.75
N ILE A 69 -6.80 -15.84 -1.22
CA ILE A 69 -7.62 -17.00 -0.88
C ILE A 69 -8.69 -17.17 -1.97
N PRO A 70 -8.75 -18.33 -2.66
CA PRO A 70 -9.75 -18.60 -3.68
C PRO A 70 -11.17 -18.37 -3.16
N GLY A 71 -11.99 -17.68 -3.96
CA GLY A 71 -13.37 -17.37 -3.61
C GLY A 71 -13.56 -16.25 -2.59
N ILE A 72 -12.48 -15.57 -2.16
CA ILE A 72 -12.54 -14.44 -1.24
C ILE A 72 -12.01 -13.19 -1.94
N PHE A 73 -12.78 -12.12 -1.87
CA PHE A 73 -12.47 -10.81 -2.44
C PHE A 73 -12.26 -9.79 -1.31
N TYR A 74 -11.45 -8.79 -1.59
CA TYR A 74 -11.30 -7.62 -0.73
C TYR A 74 -12.60 -6.80 -0.64
N GLY A 75 -12.66 -5.81 0.25
CA GLY A 75 -13.78 -4.87 0.26
C GLY A 75 -13.74 -3.89 -0.91
N PRO A 76 -14.84 -3.20 -1.22
CA PRO A 76 -14.95 -2.42 -2.46
C PRO A 76 -14.24 -1.07 -2.43
N TYR A 77 -13.76 -0.63 -1.26
CA TYR A 77 -13.24 0.72 -1.06
C TYR A 77 -12.07 1.08 -1.97
N TRP A 78 -11.20 0.11 -2.31
CA TRP A 78 -10.13 0.35 -3.28
C TRP A 78 -10.68 0.72 -4.65
N ILE A 79 -11.64 -0.04 -5.16
CA ILE A 79 -12.28 0.22 -6.46
C ILE A 79 -13.04 1.54 -6.42
N TRP A 80 -13.73 1.85 -5.32
CA TRP A 80 -14.43 3.12 -5.15
C TRP A 80 -13.48 4.31 -5.20
N ILE A 81 -12.35 4.24 -4.49
CA ILE A 81 -11.33 5.30 -4.48
C ILE A 81 -10.72 5.48 -5.88
N LEU A 82 -10.43 4.40 -6.61
CA LEU A 82 -9.96 4.48 -7.99
C LEU A 82 -11.00 5.08 -8.95
N SER A 83 -12.29 4.87 -8.69
CA SER A 83 -13.38 5.33 -9.57
C SER A 83 -13.53 6.85 -9.57
N VAL A 84 -13.24 7.51 -8.45
CA VAL A 84 -13.40 8.97 -8.32
C VAL A 84 -12.56 9.76 -9.34
N PRO A 85 -11.22 9.59 -9.44
CA PRO A 85 -10.43 10.30 -10.46
C PRO A 85 -10.79 9.91 -11.89
N LEU A 86 -11.32 8.69 -12.09
CA LEU A 86 -11.76 8.20 -13.41
C LEU A 86 -13.02 8.88 -13.94
N LEU A 87 -13.76 9.62 -13.09
CA LEU A 87 -14.83 10.53 -13.54
C LEU A 87 -14.26 11.72 -14.33
N ILE A 88 -13.00 12.08 -14.11
CA ILE A 88 -12.33 13.24 -14.73
C ILE A 88 -11.51 12.80 -15.93
N THR A 89 -10.67 11.77 -15.76
CA THR A 89 -9.77 11.28 -16.83
C THR A 89 -9.47 9.80 -16.66
N ARG A 90 -9.24 9.10 -17.77
CA ARG A 90 -8.76 7.71 -17.77
C ARG A 90 -7.24 7.58 -17.73
N ASP A 91 -6.52 8.69 -17.57
CA ASP A 91 -5.06 8.66 -17.38
C ASP A 91 -4.70 8.06 -16.02
N PRO A 92 -4.04 6.89 -15.96
CA PRO A 92 -3.72 6.26 -14.68
C PRO A 92 -2.69 7.05 -13.86
N ARG A 93 -1.94 8.01 -14.45
CA ARG A 93 -1.06 8.93 -13.69
C ARG A 93 -1.89 9.87 -12.82
N PHE A 94 -3.02 10.34 -13.32
CA PHE A 94 -3.95 11.17 -12.55
C PHE A 94 -4.64 10.36 -11.44
N VAL A 95 -4.90 9.07 -11.69
CA VAL A 95 -5.39 8.15 -10.66
C VAL A 95 -4.35 7.99 -9.54
N VAL A 96 -3.05 7.85 -9.87
CA VAL A 96 -1.96 7.84 -8.86
C VAL A 96 -1.95 9.12 -8.04
N PHE A 97 -2.04 10.29 -8.68
CA PHE A 97 -2.09 11.57 -7.98
C PHE A 97 -3.20 11.59 -6.93
N PHE A 98 -4.43 11.23 -7.32
CA PHE A 98 -5.56 11.30 -6.41
C PHE A 98 -5.49 10.24 -5.31
N THR A 99 -5.14 9.01 -5.67
CA THR A 99 -5.27 7.86 -4.77
C THR A 99 -4.06 7.63 -3.87
N LEU A 100 -2.88 8.10 -4.28
CA LEU A 100 -1.63 7.88 -3.54
C LEU A 100 -0.94 9.18 -3.14
N TRP A 101 -0.87 10.19 -4.02
CA TRP A 101 -0.17 11.43 -3.65
C TRP A 101 -0.93 12.27 -2.62
N ILE A 102 -2.26 12.33 -2.71
CA ILE A 102 -3.05 13.03 -1.68
C ILE A 102 -2.81 12.38 -0.30
N PRO A 103 -2.97 11.05 -0.10
CA PRO A 103 -2.64 10.41 1.16
C PRO A 103 -1.18 10.59 1.60
N TYR A 104 -0.20 10.33 0.74
CA TYR A 104 1.20 10.21 1.16
C TYR A 104 2.04 11.48 1.04
N LEU A 105 1.77 12.34 0.06
CA LEU A 105 2.54 13.58 -0.13
C LEU A 105 1.89 14.78 0.56
N ILE A 106 0.59 14.73 0.83
CA ILE A 106 -0.15 15.85 1.44
C ILE A 106 -0.63 15.51 2.85
N LEU A 107 -1.50 14.51 2.99
CA LEU A 107 -2.17 14.21 4.26
C LEU A 107 -1.19 13.61 5.28
N PHE A 108 -0.31 12.70 4.86
CA PHE A 108 0.70 12.09 5.74
C PHE A 108 1.62 13.15 6.37
N PRO A 109 2.30 14.04 5.60
CA PRO A 109 3.08 15.12 6.20
C PRO A 109 2.25 16.04 7.09
N PHE A 110 1.04 16.41 6.64
CA PHE A 110 0.15 17.27 7.42
C PHE A 110 -0.20 16.67 8.79
N ILE A 111 -0.60 15.39 8.81
CA ILE A 111 -0.94 14.65 10.03
C ILE A 111 0.26 14.63 10.97
N ILE A 112 1.43 14.21 10.49
CA ILE A 112 2.65 14.12 11.31
C ILE A 112 3.06 15.49 11.86
N LEU A 113 3.01 16.55 11.04
CA LEU A 113 3.35 17.91 11.46
C LEU A 113 2.42 18.43 12.56
N LYS A 114 1.13 18.05 12.54
CA LYS A 114 0.12 18.48 13.51
C LYS A 114 -0.04 17.55 14.72
N PHE A 115 0.57 16.37 14.70
CA PHE A 115 0.44 15.40 15.77
C PHE A 115 1.21 15.84 17.02
N LYS A 116 0.46 16.35 18.02
CA LYS A 116 1.01 16.99 19.24
C LYS A 116 2.00 16.12 20.04
N PRO A 117 1.84 14.79 20.16
CA PRO A 117 2.82 13.98 20.87
C PRO A 117 4.24 14.09 20.31
N PHE A 118 4.40 14.42 19.03
CA PHE A 118 5.71 14.72 18.42
C PHE A 118 5.96 16.23 18.46
N SER A 119 6.70 16.65 19.47
CA SER A 119 6.92 18.06 19.79
C SER A 119 8.06 18.69 18.98
N HIS A 120 9.10 17.91 18.65
CA HIS A 120 10.25 18.43 17.95
C HIS A 120 10.02 18.48 16.43
N SER A 121 10.18 19.67 15.84
CA SER A 121 10.08 19.87 14.39
C SER A 121 11.01 18.93 13.62
N LEU A 122 12.27 18.80 14.06
CA LEU A 122 13.25 17.92 13.44
C LEU A 122 12.79 16.46 13.39
N THR A 123 12.26 15.90 14.49
CA THR A 123 11.73 14.53 14.48
C THR A 123 10.66 14.36 13.41
N ARG A 124 9.68 15.28 13.37
CA ARG A 124 8.56 15.23 12.42
C ARG A 124 9.03 15.31 10.98
N ILE A 125 9.91 16.25 10.65
CA ILE A 125 10.45 16.40 9.29
C ILE A 125 11.28 15.17 8.92
N GLY A 126 12.11 14.69 9.86
CA GLY A 126 12.97 13.54 9.63
C GLY A 126 12.19 12.26 9.34
N ILE A 127 11.13 11.96 10.10
CA ILE A 127 10.30 10.77 9.83
C ILE A 127 9.48 10.91 8.54
N ILE A 128 8.99 12.11 8.22
CA ILE A 128 8.31 12.36 6.94
C ILE A 128 9.27 12.05 5.78
N SER A 129 10.48 12.59 5.86
CA SER A 129 11.48 12.49 4.79
C SER A 129 12.02 11.05 4.67
N LEU A 130 12.27 10.38 5.80
CA LEU A 130 12.66 8.97 5.83
C LEU A 130 11.62 8.09 5.13
N PHE A 131 10.34 8.25 5.47
CA PHE A 131 9.27 7.46 4.86
C PHE A 131 9.22 7.65 3.34
N LEU A 132 9.25 8.90 2.89
CA LEU A 132 9.13 9.26 1.48
C LEU A 132 10.31 8.77 0.64
N VAL A 133 11.52 8.83 1.17
CA VAL A 133 12.73 8.35 0.47
C VAL A 133 12.79 6.83 0.44
N SER A 134 12.50 6.17 1.56
CA SER A 134 12.70 4.72 1.68
C SER A 134 11.55 3.89 1.12
N TYR A 135 10.34 4.45 1.05
CA TYR A 135 9.13 3.78 0.55
C TYR A 135 8.43 4.59 -0.54
N ASN A 136 9.21 5.09 -1.50
CA ASN A 136 8.71 5.85 -2.65
C ASN A 136 7.64 5.08 -3.47
N GLN A 137 7.66 3.74 -3.44
CA GLN A 137 6.66 2.88 -4.08
C GLN A 137 5.22 3.20 -3.66
N TYR A 138 4.98 3.68 -2.44
CA TYR A 138 3.64 4.09 -1.99
C TYR A 138 3.11 5.34 -2.70
N GLY A 139 3.98 6.12 -3.34
CA GLY A 139 3.61 7.24 -4.20
C GLY A 139 3.54 6.89 -5.69
N ILE A 140 3.88 5.67 -6.11
CA ILE A 140 4.03 5.32 -7.52
C ILE A 140 3.15 4.12 -7.92
N PHE A 141 3.02 3.11 -7.05
CA PHE A 141 2.45 1.81 -7.41
C PHE A 141 0.98 1.75 -6.98
N LEU A 142 0.07 1.77 -7.96
CA LEU A 142 -1.37 1.59 -7.73
C LEU A 142 -1.66 0.16 -7.26
N TRP A 143 -1.76 -0.03 -5.95
CA TRP A 143 -2.03 -1.34 -5.38
C TRP A 143 -2.82 -1.25 -4.08
N ASN A 144 -3.80 -2.14 -3.89
CA ASN A 144 -4.71 -2.08 -2.75
C ASN A 144 -4.01 -2.08 -1.38
N PRO A 145 -2.95 -2.88 -1.10
CA PRO A 145 -2.34 -2.89 0.22
C PRO A 145 -1.63 -1.58 0.54
N HIS A 146 -1.27 -0.78 -0.46
CA HIS A 146 -0.52 0.46 -0.29
C HIS A 146 -1.28 1.56 0.45
N LEU A 147 -2.59 1.46 0.68
CA LEU A 147 -3.29 2.40 1.57
C LEU A 147 -3.30 1.96 3.04
N ALA A 148 -2.98 0.70 3.35
CA ALA A 148 -2.99 0.19 4.72
C ALA A 148 -2.01 0.92 5.66
N PRO A 149 -0.76 1.27 5.25
CA PRO A 149 0.15 2.02 6.12
C PRO A 149 -0.39 3.41 6.50
N PHE A 150 -0.94 4.14 5.53
CA PHE A 150 -1.58 5.44 5.80
C PHE A 150 -2.81 5.31 6.71
N LEU A 151 -3.67 4.32 6.47
CA LEU A 151 -4.82 4.05 7.33
C LEU A 151 -4.40 3.65 8.76
N PHE A 152 -3.28 2.92 8.91
CA PHE A 152 -2.70 2.62 10.22
C PHE A 152 -2.23 3.89 10.94
N LEU A 153 -1.64 4.86 10.22
CA LEU A 153 -1.33 6.17 10.81
C LEU A 153 -2.60 6.90 11.28
N ILE A 154 -3.68 6.90 10.49
CA ILE A 154 -4.96 7.50 10.90
C ILE A 154 -5.50 6.81 12.15
N LEU A 155 -5.48 5.47 12.19
CA LEU A 155 -5.87 4.68 13.35
C LEU A 155 -5.08 5.09 14.59
N PHE A 156 -3.75 5.16 14.46
CA PHE A 156 -2.86 5.60 15.53
C PHE A 156 -3.22 7.00 16.03
N VAL A 157 -3.44 7.95 15.13
CA VAL A 157 -3.80 9.33 15.47
C VAL A 157 -5.16 9.40 16.17
N VAL A 158 -6.17 8.65 15.72
CA VAL A 158 -7.49 8.58 16.38
C VAL A 158 -7.34 8.03 17.79
N LEU A 159 -6.57 6.96 17.98
CA LEU A 159 -6.35 6.35 19.28
C LEU A 159 -5.59 7.28 20.24
N PHE A 160 -4.65 8.09 19.77
CA PHE A 160 -3.79 8.88 20.66
C PHE A 160 -4.06 10.38 20.70
N SER A 161 -4.93 10.91 19.83
CA SER A 161 -5.38 12.31 19.87
C SER A 161 -6.71 12.49 20.61
N MET A 162 -7.48 11.41 20.79
CA MET A 162 -8.75 11.45 21.51
C MET A 162 -8.61 10.94 22.95
N PRO A 163 -9.31 11.56 23.92
CA PRO A 163 -9.35 11.07 25.30
C PRO A 163 -9.79 9.61 25.35
N PHE A 164 -9.22 8.82 26.28
CA PHE A 164 -9.54 7.41 26.42
C PHE A 164 -11.04 7.16 26.66
N GLU A 165 -11.71 7.99 27.45
CA GLU A 165 -13.14 7.82 27.72
C GLU A 165 -14.07 8.21 26.56
N ARG A 166 -13.55 8.81 25.49
CA ARG A 166 -14.37 9.27 24.37
C ARG A 166 -14.85 8.07 23.54
N LYS A 167 -16.13 7.71 23.67
CA LYS A 167 -16.80 6.62 22.91
C LYS A 167 -16.48 6.61 21.42
N LEU A 168 -16.47 7.79 20.78
CA LEU A 168 -16.16 7.96 19.36
C LEU A 168 -14.78 7.40 18.96
N ARG A 169 -13.80 7.42 19.88
CA ARG A 169 -12.45 6.86 19.65
C ARG A 169 -12.51 5.38 19.29
N TYR A 170 -13.31 4.60 20.02
CA TYR A 170 -13.39 3.15 19.83
C TYR A 170 -14.20 2.80 18.58
N PHE A 171 -15.29 3.52 18.35
CA PHE A 171 -16.08 3.39 17.13
C PHE A 171 -15.25 3.68 15.87
N LEU A 172 -14.57 4.84 15.83
CA LEU A 172 -13.70 5.20 14.70
C LEU A 172 -12.50 4.26 14.59
N GLY A 173 -11.93 3.83 15.72
CA GLY A 173 -10.89 2.80 15.73
C GLY A 173 -11.35 1.52 15.04
N GLY A 174 -12.55 1.04 15.37
CA GLY A 174 -13.17 -0.12 14.73
C GLY A 174 -13.39 0.08 13.25
N LEU A 175 -13.98 1.21 12.87
CA LEU A 175 -14.24 1.56 11.48
C LEU A 175 -12.96 1.56 10.64
N ILE A 176 -11.92 2.26 11.10
CA ILE A 176 -10.65 2.35 10.38
C ILE A 176 -9.97 0.98 10.32
N THR A 177 -9.93 0.24 11.43
CA THR A 177 -9.34 -1.10 11.47
C THR A 177 -10.04 -2.06 10.51
N GLY A 178 -11.37 -2.05 10.46
CA GLY A 178 -12.10 -2.86 9.50
C GLY A 178 -11.83 -2.44 8.05
N ILE A 179 -11.69 -1.13 7.76
CA ILE A 179 -11.22 -0.66 6.46
C ILE A 179 -9.80 -1.18 6.16
N ILE A 180 -8.86 -1.17 7.11
CA ILE A 180 -7.52 -1.76 6.91
C ILE A 180 -7.63 -3.23 6.51
N VAL A 181 -8.49 -4.03 7.15
CA VAL A 181 -8.73 -5.43 6.76
C VAL A 181 -9.20 -5.52 5.31
N THR A 182 -10.10 -4.63 4.87
CA THR A 182 -10.58 -4.64 3.49
C THR A 182 -9.54 -4.23 2.43
N PHE A 183 -8.50 -3.48 2.80
CA PHE A 183 -7.39 -3.14 1.90
C PHE A 183 -6.27 -4.18 1.93
N HIS A 184 -6.01 -4.76 3.10
CA HIS A 184 -4.92 -5.70 3.33
C HIS A 184 -5.28 -6.67 4.46
N ILE A 185 -5.89 -7.80 4.13
CA ILE A 185 -6.46 -8.77 5.09
C ILE A 185 -5.36 -9.29 6.03
N SER A 186 -4.21 -9.66 5.49
CA SER A 186 -3.09 -10.21 6.27
C SER A 186 -2.66 -9.30 7.41
N PHE A 187 -2.32 -8.04 7.08
CA PHE A 187 -1.92 -7.06 8.09
C PHE A 187 -3.12 -6.62 8.96
N GLY A 188 -4.27 -6.37 8.33
CA GLY A 188 -5.46 -5.84 8.99
C GLY A 188 -6.04 -6.77 10.07
N LEU A 189 -6.03 -8.09 9.86
CA LEU A 189 -6.47 -9.05 10.88
C LEU A 189 -5.56 -9.00 12.13
N GLY A 190 -4.25 -8.89 11.93
CA GLY A 190 -3.30 -8.70 13.02
C GLY A 190 -3.54 -7.38 13.77
N ILE A 191 -3.82 -6.29 13.04
CA ILE A 191 -4.16 -4.99 13.65
C ILE A 191 -5.50 -5.04 14.40
N LEU A 192 -6.49 -5.77 13.89
CA LEU A 192 -7.78 -5.96 14.58
C LEU A 192 -7.61 -6.60 15.96
N ILE A 193 -6.80 -7.66 16.03
CA ILE A 193 -6.47 -8.31 17.30
C ILE A 193 -5.62 -7.36 18.17
N ALA A 194 -4.64 -6.66 17.58
CA ALA A 194 -3.78 -5.74 18.32
C ALA A 194 -4.56 -4.58 18.99
N VAL A 195 -5.52 -3.97 18.29
CA VAL A 195 -6.37 -2.90 18.85
C VAL A 195 -7.26 -3.46 19.96
N SER A 196 -7.84 -4.64 19.75
CA SER A 196 -8.69 -5.30 20.75
C SER A 196 -7.92 -5.60 22.04
N LEU A 197 -6.72 -6.16 21.93
CA LEU A 197 -5.82 -6.42 23.06
C LEU A 197 -5.35 -5.12 23.72
N TYR A 198 -5.08 -4.07 22.94
CA TYR A 198 -4.72 -2.78 23.49
C TYR A 198 -5.88 -2.18 24.32
N ILE A 199 -7.12 -2.19 23.80
CA ILE A 199 -8.31 -1.72 24.55
C ILE A 199 -8.49 -2.51 25.85
N LEU A 200 -8.38 -3.84 25.77
CA LEU A 200 -8.50 -4.72 26.93
C LEU A 200 -7.44 -4.40 27.99
N THR A 201 -6.16 -4.41 27.60
CA THR A 201 -5.05 -4.21 28.55
C THR A 201 -5.00 -2.79 29.11
N GLU A 202 -5.44 -1.79 28.35
CA GLU A 202 -5.47 -0.39 28.81
C GLU A 202 -6.62 -0.12 29.77
N THR A 203 -7.79 -0.70 29.52
CA THR A 203 -8.95 -0.55 30.41
C THR A 203 -8.73 -1.29 31.73
N LEU A 204 -8.11 -2.48 31.69
CA LEU A 204 -7.72 -3.19 32.91
C LEU A 204 -6.72 -2.34 33.71
N ARG A 205 -5.65 -1.81 33.09
CA ARG A 205 -4.63 -1.02 33.80
C ARG A 205 -5.19 0.25 34.46
N THR A 206 -5.90 1.08 33.69
CA THR A 206 -6.40 2.40 34.16
C THR A 206 -7.39 2.27 35.33
N GLU A 207 -8.13 1.16 35.39
CA GLU A 207 -9.12 0.93 36.43
C GLU A 207 -8.59 0.04 37.59
N PHE A 208 -7.47 -0.69 37.44
CA PHE A 208 -6.83 -1.43 38.55
C PHE A 208 -6.16 -0.52 39.60
N THR A 209 -5.84 0.72 39.25
CA THR A 209 -5.38 1.75 40.20
C THR A 209 -6.52 2.39 41.00
N GLY A 210 -7.78 2.07 40.69
CA GLY A 210 -8.96 2.58 41.40
C GLY A 210 -9.66 1.50 42.24
N ASN A 211 -10.18 1.91 43.41
CA ASN A 211 -10.88 1.07 44.39
C ASN A 211 -12.31 0.66 43.95
N ARG A 212 -12.53 0.46 42.65
CA ARG A 212 -13.82 0.05 42.07
C ARG A 212 -13.94 -1.47 41.99
N LEU A 213 -15.17 -1.97 42.09
CA LEU A 213 -15.52 -3.38 41.93
C LEU A 213 -15.13 -3.87 40.52
N LEU A 214 -14.59 -5.09 40.43
CA LEU A 214 -14.15 -5.72 39.17
C LEU A 214 -15.25 -5.78 38.10
N LYS A 215 -16.51 -5.93 38.52
CA LYS A 215 -17.69 -6.00 37.63
C LYS A 215 -17.88 -4.73 36.80
N ASP A 216 -17.77 -3.55 37.40
CA ASP A 216 -17.92 -2.26 36.70
C ASP A 216 -16.82 -2.06 35.65
N LYS A 217 -15.62 -2.57 35.95
CA LYS A 217 -14.44 -2.50 35.05
C LYS A 217 -14.65 -3.36 33.80
N LEU A 218 -15.15 -4.58 33.97
CA LEU A 218 -15.46 -5.49 32.87
C LEU A 218 -16.59 -4.93 32.00
N HIS A 219 -17.64 -4.36 32.60
CA HIS A 219 -18.76 -3.77 31.85
C HIS A 219 -18.31 -2.60 30.95
N LYS A 220 -17.49 -1.67 31.47
CA LYS A 220 -16.94 -0.58 30.64
C LYS A 220 -16.04 -1.08 29.53
N THR A 221 -15.20 -2.08 29.80
CA THR A 221 -14.31 -2.68 28.79
C THR A 221 -15.14 -3.33 27.68
N ALA A 222 -16.15 -4.12 28.05
CA ALA A 222 -17.08 -4.75 27.12
C ALA A 222 -17.78 -3.69 26.26
N PHE A 223 -18.28 -2.60 26.85
CA PHE A 223 -18.92 -1.52 26.10
C PHE A 223 -17.97 -0.87 25.08
N LYS A 224 -16.70 -0.62 25.45
CA LYS A 224 -15.67 -0.08 24.54
C LYS A 224 -15.37 -1.05 23.39
N LEU A 225 -15.28 -2.35 23.68
CA LEU A 225 -15.09 -3.40 22.67
C LEU A 225 -16.31 -3.54 21.76
N ILE A 226 -17.53 -3.43 22.29
CA ILE A 226 -18.77 -3.45 21.48
C ILE A 226 -18.76 -2.28 20.50
N LEU A 227 -18.43 -1.06 20.94
CA LEU A 227 -18.32 0.09 20.04
C LEU A 227 -17.27 -0.11 18.93
N PHE A 228 -16.13 -0.72 19.29
CA PHE A 228 -15.12 -1.10 18.32
C PHE A 228 -15.65 -2.12 17.31
N VAL A 229 -16.32 -3.19 17.76
CA VAL A 229 -16.92 -4.22 16.91
C VAL A 229 -17.99 -3.64 16.00
N ILE A 230 -18.84 -2.74 16.49
CA ILE A 230 -19.83 -2.02 15.67
C ILE A 230 -19.13 -1.24 14.56
N GLY A 231 -18.04 -0.52 14.88
CA GLY A 231 -17.23 0.18 13.88
C GLY A 231 -16.70 -0.76 12.80
N VAL A 232 -16.16 -1.92 13.19
CA VAL A 232 -15.68 -2.96 12.25
C VAL A 232 -16.84 -3.45 11.38
N ILE A 233 -17.98 -3.84 11.96
CA ILE A 233 -19.14 -4.33 11.19
C ILE A 233 -19.59 -3.29 10.16
N ILE A 234 -19.58 -2.00 10.52
CA ILE A 234 -19.96 -0.92 9.61
C ILE A 234 -19.03 -0.84 8.39
N SER A 235 -17.72 -1.04 8.55
CA SER A 235 -16.82 -1.09 7.39
C SER A 235 -17.04 -2.32 6.51
N PHE A 236 -17.72 -3.35 7.00
CA PHE A 236 -18.06 -4.53 6.22
C PHE A 236 -19.48 -4.47 5.63
N LEU A 237 -20.24 -3.37 5.81
CA LEU A 237 -21.60 -3.26 5.27
C LEU A 237 -21.71 -3.56 3.77
N PRO A 238 -20.85 -3.03 2.88
CA PRO A 238 -20.94 -3.37 1.46
C PRO A 238 -20.79 -4.87 1.20
N PHE A 239 -19.83 -5.51 1.89
CA PHE A 239 -19.61 -6.95 1.83
C PHE A 239 -20.81 -7.74 2.36
N LEU A 240 -21.40 -7.33 3.49
CA LEU A 240 -22.59 -7.99 4.06
C LEU A 240 -23.79 -7.89 3.11
N VAL A 241 -23.98 -6.75 2.45
CA VAL A 241 -25.02 -6.59 1.42
C VAL A 241 -24.74 -7.52 0.24
N PHE A 242 -23.48 -7.65 -0.20
CA PHE A 242 -23.11 -8.61 -1.24
C PHE A 242 -23.46 -10.05 -0.82
N GLU A 243 -23.01 -10.49 0.35
CA GLU A 243 -23.21 -11.86 0.82
C GLU A 243 -24.69 -12.21 0.99
N SER A 244 -25.51 -11.26 1.47
CA SER A 244 -26.96 -11.45 1.59
C SER A 244 -27.65 -11.71 0.25
N ARG A 245 -27.12 -11.16 -0.84
CA ARG A 245 -27.65 -11.33 -2.21
C ARG A 245 -27.11 -12.57 -2.91
N HIS A 246 -25.96 -13.07 -2.47
CA HIS A 246 -25.22 -14.13 -3.14
C HIS A 246 -25.09 -15.39 -2.27
N GLY A 247 -25.97 -15.51 -1.28
CA GLY A 247 -26.09 -16.70 -0.44
C GLY A 247 -24.81 -17.03 0.32
N TRP A 248 -24.09 -16.03 0.85
CA TRP A 248 -22.91 -16.22 1.71
C TRP A 248 -21.74 -17.03 1.12
N MET A 249 -21.48 -16.88 -0.19
CA MET A 249 -20.42 -17.64 -0.87
C MET A 249 -19.02 -17.35 -0.30
N GLN A 250 -18.67 -16.08 -0.06
CA GLN A 250 -17.33 -15.75 0.44
C GLN A 250 -17.19 -16.14 1.92
N GLY A 251 -18.26 -16.02 2.70
CA GLY A 251 -18.33 -16.49 4.07
C GLY A 251 -18.04 -18.00 4.14
N ARG A 252 -18.70 -18.81 3.29
CA ARG A 252 -18.39 -20.24 3.19
C ARG A 252 -16.95 -20.50 2.76
N ALA A 253 -16.43 -19.77 1.78
CA ALA A 253 -15.04 -19.91 1.35
C ALA A 253 -14.05 -19.56 2.47
N PHE A 254 -14.33 -18.50 3.25
CA PHE A 254 -13.53 -18.10 4.40
C PHE A 254 -13.55 -19.15 5.51
N PHE A 255 -14.74 -19.67 5.85
CA PHE A 255 -14.86 -20.74 6.84
C PHE A 255 -14.13 -22.01 6.38
N HIS A 256 -14.30 -22.41 5.12
CA HIS A 256 -13.61 -23.56 4.55
C HIS A 256 -12.09 -23.40 4.59
N ALA A 257 -11.58 -22.27 4.10
CA ALA A 257 -10.15 -21.96 4.11
C ALA A 257 -9.57 -21.93 5.53
N GLY A 258 -10.33 -21.38 6.49
CA GLY A 258 -9.96 -21.38 7.91
C GLY A 258 -9.96 -22.78 8.51
N SER A 259 -11.00 -23.58 8.30
CA SER A 259 -11.09 -24.94 8.82
C SER A 259 -10.03 -25.86 8.22
N GLU A 260 -9.79 -25.77 6.91
CA GLU A 260 -8.72 -26.55 6.26
C GLU A 260 -7.35 -26.12 6.76
N SER A 261 -7.10 -24.83 6.95
CA SER A 261 -5.84 -24.34 7.51
C SER A 261 -5.60 -24.77 8.96
N LEU A 262 -6.65 -25.10 9.72
CA LEU A 262 -6.55 -25.59 11.10
C LEU A 262 -6.42 -27.11 11.16
N ILE A 263 -7.17 -27.83 10.31
CA ILE A 263 -7.31 -29.30 10.36
C ILE A 263 -6.27 -30.00 9.47
N ASN A 264 -6.02 -29.46 8.27
CA ASN A 264 -5.13 -30.06 7.29
C ASN A 264 -3.76 -29.35 7.26
N ASN A 265 -2.71 -30.09 6.89
CA ASN A 265 -1.36 -29.55 6.64
C ASN A 265 -1.20 -29.03 5.19
N ALA A 266 -2.31 -28.85 4.47
CA ALA A 266 -2.31 -28.42 3.08
C ALA A 266 -2.65 -26.93 2.98
N SER A 267 -1.82 -26.16 2.28
CA SER A 267 -2.15 -24.79 1.88
C SER A 267 -3.41 -24.80 1.01
N VAL A 268 -4.34 -23.87 1.24
CA VAL A 268 -5.57 -23.71 0.45
C VAL A 268 -5.28 -23.45 -1.05
N VAL A 269 -4.05 -23.04 -1.37
CA VAL A 269 -3.63 -22.62 -2.72
C VAL A 269 -2.62 -23.55 -3.41
N SER A 270 -2.27 -24.71 -2.83
CA SER A 270 -1.21 -25.62 -3.32
C SER A 270 0.14 -24.93 -3.66
N GLN A 271 0.37 -23.73 -3.16
CA GLN A 271 1.58 -22.92 -3.38
C GLN A 271 2.42 -22.90 -2.11
N LYS A 272 3.75 -22.89 -2.27
CA LYS A 272 4.68 -22.74 -1.15
C LYS A 272 4.91 -21.25 -0.87
N GLY A 273 4.56 -20.80 0.33
CA GLY A 273 4.91 -19.47 0.82
C GLY A 273 6.31 -19.43 1.45
N LEU A 274 6.61 -18.33 2.13
CA LEU A 274 7.84 -18.17 2.91
C LEU A 274 7.89 -19.18 4.07
N THR A 275 9.07 -19.74 4.30
CA THR A 275 9.37 -20.54 5.50
C THR A 275 9.44 -19.66 6.76
N GLY A 276 9.34 -20.24 7.95
CA GLY A 276 9.44 -19.50 9.21
C GLY A 276 10.73 -18.64 9.33
N ILE A 277 11.87 -19.15 8.84
CA ILE A 277 13.13 -18.40 8.80
C ILE A 277 13.03 -17.23 7.82
N GLN A 278 12.47 -17.45 6.64
CA GLN A 278 12.27 -16.38 5.66
C GLN A 278 11.28 -15.33 6.17
N ILE A 279 10.22 -15.70 6.88
CA ILE A 279 9.29 -14.77 7.52
C ILE A 279 10.04 -13.84 8.49
N ILE A 280 10.92 -14.39 9.33
CA ILE A 280 11.76 -13.59 10.25
C ILE A 280 12.71 -12.70 9.44
N GLN A 281 13.36 -13.21 8.40
CA GLN A 281 14.25 -12.41 7.56
C GLN A 281 13.52 -11.27 6.86
N THR A 282 12.36 -11.53 6.24
CA THR A 282 11.54 -10.50 5.60
C THR A 282 11.09 -9.43 6.60
N PHE A 283 10.71 -9.83 7.82
CA PHE A 283 10.44 -8.89 8.90
C PHE A 283 11.65 -8.02 9.27
N LEU A 284 12.82 -8.65 9.44
CA LEU A 284 14.07 -7.96 9.75
C LEU A 284 14.53 -7.05 8.61
N ASN A 285 14.12 -7.31 7.37
CA ASN A 285 14.40 -6.45 6.22
C ASN A 285 13.57 -5.16 6.23
N VAL A 286 12.44 -5.10 6.94
CA VAL A 286 11.63 -3.86 7.03
C VAL A 286 12.44 -2.69 7.59
N PRO A 287 13.11 -2.78 8.76
CA PRO A 287 13.99 -1.70 9.21
C PRO A 287 15.23 -1.52 8.31
N GLN A 288 15.76 -2.58 7.67
CA GLN A 288 16.90 -2.42 6.75
C GLN A 288 16.52 -1.55 5.55
N ASN A 289 15.37 -1.81 4.95
CA ASN A 289 14.83 -1.05 3.83
C ASN A 289 14.50 0.38 4.25
N LEU A 290 13.82 0.54 5.41
CA LEU A 290 13.47 1.85 5.94
C LEU A 290 14.69 2.75 6.17
N PHE A 291 15.79 2.19 6.68
CA PHE A 291 17.02 2.95 6.94
C PHE A 291 18.06 2.84 5.82
N SER A 292 17.82 2.06 4.77
CA SER A 292 18.80 1.71 3.73
C SER A 292 20.12 1.13 4.28
N ILE A 293 20.03 0.33 5.36
CA ILE A 293 21.17 -0.34 6.00
C ILE A 293 20.99 -1.85 5.83
N HIS A 294 21.59 -2.41 4.78
CA HIS A 294 21.49 -3.83 4.42
C HIS A 294 22.47 -4.68 5.23
N ASN A 295 22.26 -4.73 6.54
CA ASN A 295 23.06 -5.54 7.46
C ASN A 295 22.16 -6.19 8.52
N ASN A 296 22.20 -7.53 8.61
CA ASN A 296 21.40 -8.28 9.58
C ASN A 296 21.69 -7.90 11.04
N LEU A 297 22.93 -7.50 11.36
CA LEU A 297 23.30 -7.03 12.68
C LEU A 297 22.57 -5.72 13.04
N PHE A 298 22.31 -4.86 12.06
CA PHE A 298 21.55 -3.63 12.27
C PHE A 298 20.12 -3.94 12.69
N SER A 299 19.45 -4.88 12.02
CA SER A 299 18.08 -5.28 12.39
C SER A 299 18.01 -5.88 13.79
N ILE A 300 18.98 -6.73 14.15
CA ILE A 300 19.06 -7.32 15.49
C ILE A 300 19.27 -6.22 16.53
N PHE A 301 20.21 -5.30 16.28
CA PHE A 301 20.46 -4.16 17.16
C PHE A 301 19.21 -3.26 17.29
N PHE A 302 18.51 -3.02 16.18
CA PHE A 302 17.27 -2.26 16.17
C PHE A 302 16.19 -2.94 17.01
N LEU A 303 16.05 -4.26 16.92
CA LEU A 303 15.13 -5.03 17.76
C LEU A 303 15.51 -4.99 19.22
N ILE A 304 16.80 -5.08 19.56
CA ILE A 304 17.28 -4.92 20.93
C ILE A 304 16.86 -3.55 21.45
N ILE A 305 17.13 -2.46 20.71
CA ILE A 305 16.70 -1.11 21.09
C ILE A 305 15.18 -1.03 21.29
N LEU A 306 14.41 -1.66 20.40
CA LEU A 306 12.96 -1.68 20.49
C LEU A 306 12.49 -2.37 21.77
N ILE A 307 13.01 -3.57 22.05
CA ILE A 307 12.67 -4.35 23.26
C ILE A 307 13.13 -3.61 24.52
N SER A 308 14.37 -3.12 24.54
CA SER A 308 14.94 -2.36 25.66
C SER A 308 14.15 -1.09 25.93
N GLY A 309 13.75 -0.36 24.89
CA GLY A 309 12.95 0.84 25.03
C GLY A 309 11.57 0.55 25.60
N VAL A 310 10.88 -0.48 25.10
CA VAL A 310 9.59 -0.91 25.65
C VAL A 310 9.73 -1.25 27.14
N PHE A 311 10.78 -1.96 27.52
CA PHE A 311 11.06 -2.32 28.90
C PHE A 311 11.34 -1.08 29.77
N ILE A 312 12.24 -0.19 29.33
CA ILE A 312 12.60 1.05 30.04
C ILE A 312 11.37 1.95 30.25
N PHE A 313 10.53 2.13 29.22
CA PHE A 313 9.30 2.91 29.31
C PHE A 313 8.22 2.25 30.16
N HIS A 314 8.23 0.92 30.28
CA HIS A 314 7.32 0.20 31.17
C HIS A 314 7.72 0.33 32.65
N VAL A 315 9.03 0.31 32.92
CA VAL A 315 9.60 0.34 34.28
C VAL A 315 9.61 1.77 34.85
N HIS A 316 9.95 2.78 34.05
CA HIS A 316 9.97 4.17 34.50
C HIS A 316 8.56 4.80 34.49
N LYS A 317 7.77 4.47 35.52
CA LYS A 317 6.41 4.99 35.77
C LYS A 317 6.34 6.49 36.13
N THR A 318 7.48 7.18 36.24
CA THR A 318 7.61 8.48 36.90
C THR A 318 7.62 9.69 35.95
N ASP A 319 7.51 9.50 34.64
CA ASP A 319 7.66 10.59 33.68
C ASP A 319 6.32 11.30 33.38
N LYS A 320 6.34 12.63 33.20
CA LYS A 320 5.20 13.48 32.75
C LYS A 320 4.68 13.12 31.34
N ASN A 321 5.25 12.08 30.73
CA ASN A 321 5.08 11.65 29.34
C ASN A 321 4.40 10.28 29.21
N ILE A 322 3.51 9.94 30.14
CA ILE A 322 2.71 8.70 30.17
C ILE A 322 2.18 8.32 28.77
N GLY A 323 1.77 9.29 27.95
CA GLY A 323 1.30 9.08 26.58
C GLY A 323 2.26 8.28 25.67
N HIS A 324 3.56 8.54 25.71
CA HIS A 324 4.55 7.85 24.86
C HIS A 324 4.67 6.36 25.20
N ALA A 325 4.56 6.00 26.49
CA ALA A 325 4.59 4.62 26.92
C ALA A 325 3.36 3.84 26.42
N HIS A 326 2.17 4.45 26.41
CA HIS A 326 0.97 3.84 25.86
C HIS A 326 1.05 3.69 24.33
N MET A 327 1.63 4.67 23.65
CA MET A 327 1.89 4.61 22.21
C MET A 327 2.83 3.45 21.88
N LEU A 328 3.96 3.34 22.59
CA LEU A 328 4.89 2.22 22.40
C LEU A 328 4.23 0.87 22.68
N LYS A 329 3.48 0.75 23.78
CA LYS A 329 2.74 -0.49 24.08
C LYS A 329 1.83 -0.90 22.91
N PHE A 330 1.04 0.03 22.37
CA PHE A 330 0.18 -0.25 21.21
C PHE A 330 0.99 -0.66 19.98
N LEU A 331 2.06 0.06 19.66
CA LEU A 331 2.91 -0.22 18.50
C LEU A 331 3.62 -1.57 18.63
N SER A 332 4.08 -1.94 19.83
CA SER A 332 4.68 -3.25 20.10
C SER A 332 3.68 -4.39 19.91
N ILE A 333 2.45 -4.25 20.44
CA ILE A 333 1.39 -5.23 20.20
C ILE A 333 1.09 -5.33 18.69
N SER A 334 1.03 -4.18 18.00
CA SER A 334 0.79 -4.11 16.54
C SER A 334 1.90 -4.71 15.69
N LEU A 335 3.10 -4.89 16.25
CA LEU A 335 4.24 -5.55 15.61
C LEU A 335 4.26 -7.05 15.93
N VAL A 336 4.06 -7.41 17.19
CA VAL A 336 4.15 -8.80 17.67
C VAL A 336 2.97 -9.64 17.19
N ILE A 337 1.74 -9.12 17.24
CA ILE A 337 0.55 -9.92 16.94
C ILE A 337 0.51 -10.39 15.48
N PRO A 338 0.67 -9.52 14.45
CA PRO A 338 0.70 -10.02 13.08
C PRO A 338 1.88 -10.96 12.82
N MET A 339 3.04 -10.72 13.46
CA MET A 339 4.19 -11.64 13.36
C MET A 339 3.88 -13.04 13.90
N ILE A 340 3.22 -13.14 15.05
CA ILE A 340 2.78 -14.43 15.59
C ILE A 340 1.85 -15.12 14.59
N ILE A 341 0.87 -14.39 14.04
CA ILE A 341 -0.07 -14.93 13.04
C ILE A 341 0.70 -15.47 11.83
N TYR A 342 1.70 -14.76 11.32
CA TYR A 342 2.48 -15.20 10.16
C TYR A 342 3.32 -16.44 10.47
N LEU A 343 3.94 -16.52 11.65
CA LEU A 343 4.75 -17.66 12.07
C LEU A 343 3.93 -18.93 12.33
N VAL A 344 2.68 -18.80 12.79
CA VAL A 344 1.79 -19.94 13.04
C VAL A 344 0.87 -20.27 11.87
N SER A 345 0.82 -19.40 10.86
CA SER A 345 -0.03 -19.59 9.67
C SER A 345 0.42 -20.82 8.89
N ARG A 346 -0.53 -21.73 8.62
CA ARG A 346 -0.32 -22.82 7.65
C ARG A 346 -0.59 -22.39 6.20
N ASN A 347 -1.23 -21.25 6.01
CA ASN A 347 -1.39 -20.64 4.70
C ASN A 347 -0.10 -19.93 4.26
N PRO A 348 0.18 -19.87 2.94
CA PRO A 348 1.35 -19.19 2.41
C PRO A 348 1.45 -17.74 2.88
N VAL A 349 2.60 -17.38 3.46
CA VAL A 349 2.95 -15.99 3.77
C VAL A 349 3.81 -15.45 2.64
N TRP A 350 3.52 -14.23 2.19
CA TRP A 350 4.23 -13.56 1.11
C TRP A 350 4.93 -12.29 1.61
N GLU A 351 5.92 -11.80 0.87
CA GLU A 351 6.69 -10.60 1.25
C GLU A 351 5.78 -9.36 1.42
N TYR A 352 4.77 -9.22 0.58
CA TYR A 352 3.85 -8.09 0.65
C TYR A 352 2.94 -8.10 1.89
N HIS A 353 2.81 -9.23 2.59
CA HIS A 353 2.07 -9.28 3.86
C HIS A 353 2.70 -8.38 4.94
N PHE A 354 3.96 -7.97 4.76
CA PHE A 354 4.66 -7.06 5.66
C PHE A 354 4.37 -5.58 5.40
N ILE A 355 3.63 -5.23 4.34
CA ILE A 355 3.17 -3.86 4.10
C ILE A 355 2.35 -3.36 5.30
N GLY A 356 2.80 -2.27 5.91
CA GLY A 356 2.23 -1.66 7.11
C GLY A 356 3.19 -1.69 8.30
N PHE A 357 4.11 -2.66 8.37
CA PHE A 357 5.07 -2.76 9.46
C PHE A 357 6.05 -1.59 9.48
N GLU A 358 6.43 -1.07 8.33
CA GLU A 358 7.27 0.12 8.20
C GLU A 358 6.66 1.35 8.88
N MET A 359 5.32 1.49 8.84
CA MET A 359 4.62 2.56 9.55
C MET A 359 4.63 2.32 11.07
N VAL A 360 4.55 1.08 11.53
CA VAL A 360 4.71 0.76 12.95
C VAL A 360 6.13 1.13 13.40
N ILE A 361 7.14 0.71 12.64
CA ILE A 361 8.56 0.95 12.94
C ILE A 361 8.88 2.45 12.92
N ILE A 362 8.38 3.21 11.95
CA ILE A 362 8.67 4.65 11.87
C ILE A 362 8.07 5.42 13.06
N LEU A 363 6.88 5.04 13.52
CA LEU A 363 6.24 5.64 14.69
C LEU A 363 6.99 5.27 15.98
N ILE A 364 7.51 4.05 16.08
CA ILE A 364 8.40 3.65 17.19
C ILE A 364 9.67 4.51 17.18
N SER A 365 10.33 4.63 16.02
CA SER A 365 11.52 5.48 15.86
C SER A 365 11.25 6.92 16.26
N ALA A 366 10.10 7.49 15.85
CA ALA A 366 9.71 8.84 16.23
C ALA A 366 9.70 9.04 17.76
N ILE A 367 9.16 8.07 18.51
CA ILE A 367 9.09 8.15 19.98
C ILE A 367 10.49 8.16 20.60
N PHE A 368 11.42 7.35 20.10
CA PHE A 368 12.82 7.37 20.57
C PHE A 368 13.53 8.70 20.25
N LEU A 369 13.30 9.26 19.06
CA LEU A 369 13.91 10.51 18.61
C LEU A 369 13.37 11.74 19.36
N GLU A 370 12.13 11.69 19.85
CA GLU A 370 11.62 12.71 20.76
C GLU A 370 12.40 12.75 22.08
N LYS A 371 12.88 11.60 22.55
CA LYS A 371 13.46 11.42 23.88
C LYS A 371 14.98 11.55 23.90
N ILE A 372 15.66 11.09 22.86
CA ILE A 372 17.12 11.00 22.83
C ILE A 372 17.69 12.00 21.83
N LYS A 373 18.13 13.16 22.32
CA LYS A 373 18.62 14.30 21.52
C LYS A 373 19.75 13.92 20.57
N ILE A 374 20.72 13.09 21.01
CA ILE A 374 21.85 12.68 20.17
C ILE A 374 21.39 11.80 18.99
N LEU A 375 20.50 10.83 19.23
CA LEU A 375 19.93 10.00 18.19
C LEU A 375 19.16 10.84 17.16
N ARG A 376 18.46 11.88 17.62
CA ARG A 376 17.76 12.81 16.72
C ARG A 376 18.69 13.52 15.74
N TYR A 377 19.86 13.98 16.16
CA TYR A 377 20.79 14.64 15.23
C TYR A 377 21.43 13.63 14.27
N ILE A 378 21.88 12.48 14.78
CA ILE A 378 22.42 11.40 13.94
C ILE A 378 21.40 10.99 12.88
N PHE A 379 20.14 10.80 13.30
CA PHE A 379 19.03 10.48 12.41
C PHE A 379 18.81 11.54 11.33
N ILE A 380 18.82 12.82 11.69
CA ILE A 380 18.62 13.89 10.70
C ILE A 380 19.76 13.93 9.68
N VAL A 381 21.02 13.79 10.13
CA VAL A 381 22.17 13.71 9.21
C VAL A 381 22.00 12.52 8.26
N TRP A 382 21.58 11.37 8.79
CA TRP A 382 21.31 10.17 7.98
C TRP A 382 20.20 10.40 6.96
N VAL A 383 19.08 11.01 7.35
CA VAL A 383 17.95 11.29 6.45
C VAL A 383 18.31 12.29 5.36
N ILE A 384 19.13 13.31 5.67
CA ILE A 384 19.67 14.23 4.65
C ILE A 384 20.51 13.44 3.65
N PHE A 385 21.42 12.59 4.14
CA PHE A 385 22.25 11.74 3.27
C PHE A 385 21.40 10.85 2.35
N LEU A 386 20.39 10.16 2.89
CA LEU A 386 19.48 9.33 2.10
C LEU A 386 18.69 10.15 1.07
N SER A 387 18.14 11.29 1.47
CA SER A 387 17.36 12.16 0.59
C SER A 387 18.23 12.70 -0.56
N PHE A 388 19.46 13.08 -0.26
CA PHE A 388 20.40 13.54 -1.27
C PHE A 388 20.84 12.41 -2.20
N SER A 389 21.14 11.21 -1.66
CA SER A 389 21.47 10.03 -2.48
C SER A 389 20.33 9.66 -3.42
N SER A 390 19.09 9.66 -2.94
CA SER A 390 17.89 9.40 -3.74
C SER A 390 17.69 10.47 -4.82
N PHE A 391 17.89 11.74 -4.47
CA PHE A 391 17.84 12.85 -5.42
C PHE A 391 18.88 12.69 -6.53
N ILE A 392 20.17 12.44 -6.21
CA ILE A 392 21.23 12.23 -7.19
C ILE A 392 20.89 11.07 -8.13
N LYS A 393 20.51 9.90 -7.58
CA LYS A 393 20.08 8.75 -8.39
C LYS A 393 18.94 9.10 -9.34
N THR A 394 17.99 9.92 -8.89
CA THR A 394 16.87 10.37 -9.71
C THR A 394 17.35 11.30 -10.82
N VAL A 395 18.20 12.29 -10.50
CA VAL A 395 18.78 13.21 -11.48
C VAL A 395 19.60 12.46 -12.53
N ASP A 396 20.43 11.50 -12.13
CA ASP A 396 21.21 10.66 -13.04
C ASP A 396 20.32 9.81 -13.94
N SER A 397 19.11 9.45 -13.49
CA SER A 397 18.11 8.73 -14.29
C SER A 397 17.27 9.65 -15.20
N LEU A 398 17.34 10.98 -15.07
CA LEU A 398 16.53 11.91 -15.87
C LEU A 398 16.83 11.86 -17.38
N PRO A 399 18.07 11.67 -17.86
CA PRO A 399 18.32 11.48 -19.28
C PRO A 399 17.75 10.15 -19.82
N GLY A 400 17.46 9.19 -18.94
CA GLY A 400 16.92 7.88 -19.32
C GLY A 400 15.49 7.97 -19.87
N ASP A 401 15.23 7.19 -20.94
CA ASP A 401 13.90 7.03 -21.52
C ASP A 401 13.07 6.06 -20.65
N PRO A 402 11.93 6.52 -20.08
CA PRO A 402 11.07 5.67 -19.24
C PRO A 402 10.48 4.47 -19.98
N ARG A 403 10.50 4.48 -21.31
CA ARG A 403 10.03 3.38 -22.15
C ARG A 403 11.01 2.22 -22.23
N LEU A 404 12.24 2.34 -21.70
CA LEU A 404 13.22 1.23 -21.68
C LEU A 404 12.85 0.12 -20.68
N VAL A 405 12.02 0.44 -19.69
CA VAL A 405 11.52 -0.50 -18.68
C VAL A 405 10.05 -0.77 -18.98
N SER A 406 9.65 -2.04 -18.91
CA SER A 406 8.25 -2.41 -19.10
C SER A 406 7.39 -1.81 -17.97
N GLY A 407 6.59 -0.81 -18.32
CA GLY A 407 5.78 -0.01 -17.39
C GLY A 407 4.66 0.71 -18.13
N LEU A 408 4.05 1.74 -17.52
CA LEU A 408 3.01 2.50 -18.20
C LEU A 408 3.51 3.10 -19.52
N ALA A 409 4.66 3.79 -19.49
CA ALA A 409 5.18 4.52 -20.64
C ALA A 409 5.44 3.64 -21.86
N SER A 410 6.07 2.47 -21.68
CA SER A 410 6.38 1.57 -22.79
C SER A 410 5.13 0.93 -23.39
N LYS A 411 4.17 0.51 -22.54
CA LYS A 411 2.90 -0.06 -23.00
C LYS A 411 2.00 0.98 -23.66
N GLU A 412 2.03 2.22 -23.18
CA GLU A 412 1.35 3.35 -23.83
C GLU A 412 1.94 3.61 -25.23
N ASP A 413 3.25 3.49 -25.40
CA ASP A 413 3.91 3.60 -26.71
C ASP A 413 3.42 2.51 -27.68
N ALA A 414 3.31 1.27 -27.20
CA ALA A 414 2.77 0.17 -28.00
C ALA A 414 1.35 0.45 -28.53
N VAL A 415 0.46 0.94 -27.65
CA VAL A 415 -0.91 1.30 -28.05
C VAL A 415 -0.92 2.51 -28.98
N LYS A 416 -0.03 3.49 -28.80
CA LYS A 416 0.11 4.65 -29.70
C LYS A 416 0.56 4.25 -31.11
N VAL A 417 1.51 3.32 -31.23
CA VAL A 417 1.95 2.78 -32.54
C VAL A 417 0.77 2.14 -33.26
N ILE A 418 0.01 1.29 -32.57
CA ILE A 418 -1.18 0.64 -33.14
C ILE A 418 -2.25 1.66 -33.50
N LYS A 419 -2.50 2.66 -32.64
CA LYS A 419 -3.45 3.74 -32.91
C LYS A 419 -3.07 4.52 -34.18
N ALA A 420 -1.79 4.83 -34.34
CA ALA A 420 -1.28 5.57 -35.49
C ALA A 420 -1.47 4.79 -36.81
N ASP A 421 -1.22 3.47 -36.83
CA ASP A 421 -1.46 2.64 -38.02
C ASP A 421 -2.96 2.44 -38.29
N ALA A 422 -3.74 2.14 -37.25
CA ALA A 422 -5.16 1.84 -37.38
C ALA A 422 -6.03 3.06 -37.69
N LYS A 423 -5.54 4.29 -37.48
CA LYS A 423 -6.27 5.56 -37.70
C LYS A 423 -7.67 5.52 -37.07
N ASN A 424 -8.73 5.43 -37.87
CA ASN A 424 -10.13 5.36 -37.41
C ASN A 424 -10.74 3.95 -37.47
N SER A 425 -10.03 2.96 -38.01
CA SER A 425 -10.52 1.58 -38.14
C SER A 425 -10.55 0.86 -36.79
N SER A 426 -11.46 -0.10 -36.64
CA SER A 426 -11.51 -1.02 -35.48
C SER A 426 -10.17 -1.73 -35.28
N VAL A 427 -9.78 -1.93 -34.02
CA VAL A 427 -8.51 -2.58 -33.67
C VAL A 427 -8.81 -3.94 -33.07
N VAL A 428 -8.17 -4.98 -33.61
CA VAL A 428 -8.13 -6.32 -33.01
C VAL A 428 -6.69 -6.60 -32.62
N TYR A 429 -6.47 -6.99 -31.37
CA TYR A 429 -5.13 -7.31 -30.89
C TYR A 429 -5.10 -8.58 -30.05
N PHE A 430 -3.91 -9.17 -29.98
CA PHE A 430 -3.56 -10.16 -28.98
C PHE A 430 -2.22 -9.75 -28.37
N ALA A 431 -2.20 -9.57 -27.05
CA ALA A 431 -0.95 -9.38 -26.32
C ALA A 431 -0.52 -10.69 -25.67
N TYR A 432 0.77 -11.00 -25.74
CA TYR A 432 1.34 -12.09 -24.96
C TYR A 432 1.39 -11.68 -23.49
N ALA A 433 0.70 -12.45 -22.64
CA ALA A 433 0.67 -12.24 -21.20
C ALA A 433 0.72 -13.60 -20.48
N PRO A 434 1.70 -13.84 -19.59
CA PRO A 434 1.76 -15.06 -18.78
C PRO A 434 0.51 -15.27 -17.91
N SER A 435 -0.16 -14.17 -17.54
CA SER A 435 -1.38 -14.16 -16.73
C SER A 435 -2.64 -14.62 -17.47
N LEU A 436 -2.54 -15.05 -18.75
CA LEU A 436 -3.63 -15.31 -19.71
C LEU A 436 -4.47 -14.06 -20.06
N TYR A 437 -4.73 -13.19 -19.09
CA TYR A 437 -5.42 -11.92 -19.23
C TYR A 437 -4.47 -10.80 -19.67
N THR A 438 -4.99 -9.89 -20.49
CA THR A 438 -4.28 -8.74 -21.07
C THR A 438 -4.78 -7.41 -20.50
N TYR A 439 -5.18 -7.40 -19.22
CA TYR A 439 -5.85 -6.25 -18.59
C TYR A 439 -5.07 -4.94 -18.73
N ASP A 440 -3.74 -5.00 -18.73
CA ASP A 440 -2.85 -3.87 -18.99
C ASP A 440 -3.15 -3.22 -20.34
N TYR A 441 -3.14 -3.97 -21.43
CA TYR A 441 -3.50 -3.46 -22.75
C TYR A 441 -4.99 -3.13 -22.86
N ASP A 442 -5.88 -3.95 -22.30
CA ASP A 442 -7.33 -3.72 -22.34
C ASP A 442 -7.68 -2.35 -21.75
N TYR A 443 -7.08 -1.98 -20.61
CA TYR A 443 -7.25 -0.67 -20.02
C TYR A 443 -6.68 0.44 -20.92
N LEU A 444 -5.45 0.28 -21.40
CA LEU A 444 -4.79 1.30 -22.23
C LEU A 444 -5.53 1.54 -23.54
N PHE A 445 -6.07 0.51 -24.18
CA PHE A 445 -6.92 0.66 -25.36
C PHE A 445 -8.24 1.38 -25.00
N LYS A 446 -8.88 1.04 -23.87
CA LYS A 446 -10.10 1.74 -23.38
C LYS A 446 -9.84 3.21 -23.05
N TRP A 447 -8.62 3.55 -22.66
CA TRP A 447 -8.18 4.93 -22.41
C TRP A 447 -7.81 5.68 -23.69
N LEU A 448 -6.87 5.16 -24.48
CA LEU A 448 -6.24 5.88 -25.59
C LEU A 448 -7.05 5.79 -26.90
N ILE A 449 -7.91 4.78 -27.03
CA ILE A 449 -8.72 4.52 -28.22
C ILE A 449 -10.19 4.28 -27.82
N PRO A 450 -10.85 5.25 -27.17
CA PRO A 450 -12.21 5.08 -26.68
C PRO A 450 -13.21 4.86 -27.83
N GLY A 451 -14.14 3.92 -27.65
CA GLY A 451 -15.25 3.72 -28.59
C GLY A 451 -14.96 2.81 -29.79
N LYS A 452 -13.75 2.26 -29.92
CA LYS A 452 -13.48 1.24 -30.93
C LYS A 452 -13.80 -0.17 -30.41
N THR A 453 -14.57 -0.92 -31.19
CA THR A 453 -14.94 -2.30 -30.93
C THR A 453 -13.78 -3.25 -31.20
N PHE A 454 -13.52 -4.13 -30.24
CA PHE A 454 -12.59 -5.24 -30.37
C PHE A 454 -13.36 -6.42 -30.99
N SER A 455 -13.34 -6.52 -32.32
CA SER A 455 -14.02 -7.61 -33.02
C SER A 455 -13.36 -8.95 -32.72
N ILE A 456 -14.16 -9.94 -32.36
CA ILE A 456 -13.71 -11.31 -32.08
C ILE A 456 -13.74 -12.13 -33.38
N LEU A 457 -12.62 -12.79 -33.68
CA LEU A 457 -12.42 -13.85 -34.68
C LEU A 457 -12.74 -13.50 -36.16
N GLY A 458 -11.71 -13.50 -37.01
CA GLY A 458 -11.82 -13.36 -38.47
C GLY A 458 -11.61 -11.95 -39.03
N ALA A 459 -11.54 -10.95 -38.16
CA ALA A 459 -11.23 -9.57 -38.54
C ALA A 459 -9.75 -9.40 -38.91
N THR A 460 -9.49 -8.60 -39.95
CA THR A 460 -8.14 -8.23 -40.41
C THR A 460 -8.08 -6.71 -40.52
N PRO A 461 -6.96 -6.04 -40.15
CA PRO A 461 -5.72 -6.61 -39.61
C PRO A 461 -5.80 -6.96 -38.11
N ILE A 462 -4.95 -7.89 -37.66
CA ILE A 462 -4.74 -8.27 -36.26
C ILE A 462 -3.38 -7.76 -35.80
N TYR A 463 -3.29 -7.12 -34.63
CA TYR A 463 -2.04 -6.70 -34.03
C TYR A 463 -1.60 -7.69 -32.96
N LEU A 464 -0.42 -8.29 -33.09
CA LEU A 464 0.21 -9.06 -32.02
C LEU A 464 1.17 -8.15 -31.26
N ILE A 465 1.07 -8.16 -29.93
CA ILE A 465 1.99 -7.44 -29.03
C ILE A 465 2.77 -8.49 -28.24
N ILE A 466 4.08 -8.55 -28.45
CA ILE A 466 4.94 -9.58 -27.89
C ILE A 466 6.04 -8.89 -27.09
N PRO A 467 5.93 -8.81 -25.75
CA PRO A 467 7.00 -8.30 -24.90
C PRO A 467 8.28 -9.11 -25.11
N LYS A 468 9.43 -8.57 -24.70
CA LYS A 468 10.72 -9.26 -24.79
C LYS A 468 10.63 -10.69 -24.22
N SER A 469 10.67 -11.68 -25.11
CA SER A 469 10.60 -13.11 -24.80
C SER A 469 11.66 -13.89 -25.59
N SER A 470 11.80 -15.20 -25.33
CA SER A 470 12.62 -16.07 -26.17
C SER A 470 12.00 -16.25 -27.55
N ASP A 471 12.83 -16.52 -28.56
CA ASP A 471 12.36 -16.73 -29.94
C ASP A 471 11.33 -17.86 -30.02
N ALA A 472 11.52 -18.93 -29.24
CA ALA A 472 10.56 -20.03 -29.16
C ALA A 472 9.17 -19.58 -28.68
N VAL A 473 9.10 -18.72 -27.66
CA VAL A 473 7.82 -18.19 -27.14
C VAL A 473 7.18 -17.23 -28.15
N THR A 474 7.99 -16.40 -28.81
CA THR A 474 7.54 -15.48 -29.86
C THR A 474 6.92 -16.26 -31.01
N GLU A 475 7.61 -17.28 -31.52
CA GLU A 475 7.13 -18.11 -32.62
C GLU A 475 5.89 -18.92 -32.26
N ASP A 476 5.87 -19.54 -31.08
CA ASP A 476 4.70 -20.25 -30.57
C ASP A 476 3.46 -19.34 -30.51
N PHE A 477 3.60 -18.14 -29.93
CA PHE A 477 2.50 -17.19 -29.83
C PHE A 477 1.99 -16.72 -31.20
N ILE A 478 2.91 -16.44 -32.15
CA ILE A 478 2.54 -16.06 -33.53
C ILE A 478 1.77 -17.18 -34.21
N ASN A 479 2.26 -18.42 -34.10
CA ASN A 479 1.63 -19.58 -34.73
C ASN A 479 0.29 -19.93 -34.10
N TYR A 480 0.15 -19.76 -32.78
CA TYR A 480 -1.10 -19.97 -32.06
C TYR A 480 -2.18 -18.95 -32.43
N ARG A 481 -1.84 -17.64 -32.46
CA ARG A 481 -2.82 -16.56 -32.71
C ARG A 481 -3.07 -16.27 -34.18
N THR A 482 -2.02 -16.31 -35.02
CA THR A 482 -2.10 -15.99 -36.45
C THR A 482 -1.19 -16.92 -37.28
N PRO A 483 -1.60 -18.18 -37.48
CA PRO A 483 -0.78 -19.20 -38.16
C PRO A 483 -0.24 -18.70 -39.51
N ARG A 484 1.05 -18.92 -39.78
CA ARG A 484 1.75 -18.43 -40.99
C ARG A 484 1.11 -18.87 -42.32
N GLY A 485 0.44 -20.02 -42.35
CA GLY A 485 -0.29 -20.48 -43.54
C GLY A 485 -1.61 -19.74 -43.82
N LYS A 486 -2.13 -18.97 -42.86
CA LYS A 486 -3.39 -18.21 -42.97
C LYS A 486 -3.20 -16.70 -42.87
N TYR A 487 -2.05 -16.25 -42.38
CA TYR A 487 -1.74 -14.84 -42.16
C TYR A 487 -0.28 -14.54 -42.50
N HIS A 488 -0.04 -13.38 -43.11
CA HIS A 488 1.31 -12.83 -43.32
C HIS A 488 1.52 -11.55 -42.49
N THR A 489 2.78 -11.16 -42.29
CA THR A 489 3.12 -9.91 -41.59
C THR A 489 3.10 -8.78 -42.61
N ASP A 490 2.18 -7.83 -42.46
CA ASP A 490 2.14 -6.59 -43.24
C ASP A 490 3.18 -5.59 -42.72
N LYS A 491 3.27 -5.44 -41.39
CA LYS A 491 4.18 -4.52 -40.72
C LYS A 491 4.73 -5.09 -39.42
N ARG A 492 5.96 -4.69 -39.09
CA ARG A 492 6.64 -4.98 -37.83
C ARG A 492 7.14 -3.69 -37.22
N TRP A 493 6.96 -3.54 -35.91
CA TRP A 493 7.58 -2.48 -35.11
C TRP A 493 8.33 -3.12 -33.96
N ASP A 494 9.55 -2.66 -33.73
CA ASP A 494 10.38 -3.03 -32.59
C ASP A 494 10.46 -1.81 -31.66
N LEU A 495 9.86 -1.93 -30.47
CA LEU A 495 9.85 -0.87 -29.47
C LEU A 495 11.15 -0.87 -28.66
N ILE A 496 11.37 0.23 -27.94
CA ILE A 496 12.62 0.46 -27.21
C ILE A 496 12.82 -0.50 -26.02
N ASP A 497 11.75 -0.99 -25.40
CA ASP A 497 11.80 -2.07 -24.37
C ASP A 497 11.96 -3.48 -24.98
N LYS A 498 12.19 -3.57 -26.29
CA LYS A 498 12.27 -4.80 -27.07
C LYS A 498 10.93 -5.54 -27.20
N THR A 499 9.81 -4.86 -26.97
CA THR A 499 8.48 -5.36 -27.36
C THR A 499 8.35 -5.31 -28.88
N ILE A 500 7.88 -6.41 -29.48
CA ILE A 500 7.60 -6.53 -30.90
C ILE A 500 6.11 -6.35 -31.13
N ILE A 501 5.73 -5.49 -32.08
CA ILE A 501 4.36 -5.40 -32.59
C ILE A 501 4.35 -5.93 -34.02
N LEU A 502 3.45 -6.87 -34.30
CA LEU A 502 3.24 -7.41 -35.65
C LEU A 502 1.82 -7.09 -36.11
N LYS A 503 1.68 -6.50 -37.29
CA LYS A 503 0.41 -6.40 -37.99
C LYS A 503 0.26 -7.59 -38.92
N ARG A 504 -0.77 -8.39 -38.67
CA ARG A 504 -1.04 -9.66 -39.34
C ARG A 504 -2.30 -9.51 -40.20
N VAL A 505 -2.19 -9.82 -41.49
CA VAL A 505 -3.28 -9.76 -42.47
C VAL A 505 -3.51 -11.15 -43.01
N LYS A 506 -4.78 -11.53 -43.21
CA LYS A 506 -5.13 -12.83 -43.74
C LYS A 506 -4.61 -12.95 -45.18
N THR A 507 -3.99 -14.07 -45.52
CA THR A 507 -3.55 -14.38 -46.89
C THR A 507 -4.72 -14.59 -47.83
#